data_AF-A0A7C4LZY1-F1
#
_entry.id   AF-A0A7C4LZY1-F1
#
_cell.length_a   1.000
_cell.length_b   1.000
_cell.length_c   1.000
_cell.angle_alpha   90.00
_cell.angle_beta   90.00
_cell.angle_gamma   90.00
#
_symmetry.space_group_name_H-M   'P 1'
#
loop_
_entity.id
_entity.type
_entity.pdbx_description
1 polymer ?
#
loop_
_entity_poly.entity_id
_entity_poly.type
_entity_poly.pdbx_seq_one_letter_code
_entity_poly.pdbx_strand_id
1 'polypeptide(L)'
;MRMFGHRRPRGSLPGLLAAAVLAALAVSEFRLHWVESLLGAYLAATNAERPETGLVWEQGRRARSALSVVEQMAGDREAQERRARNAGSLGEVLAALAPGQAVILSAEHFRELYRGLPAAIAEEIISPFELLQLAGEGRWSRTYLERSSDGLMIYLLEPGNRVLRQFRLAAAPLALVARGGEGESKTLEQIPVFRGRIYPAERFFAVLAELGEEERRGALPQPERLLGVAAQIRRVGISDEALGGLVEVGFEIRNAAGVRVILLQGQDWAVWRLRARMEGRAEAAPAGQAAAADSRGP
;
A
#
# COMPACT_ATOMS: atom_id res chain seq x y z
N MET A 1 -15.41 10.49 107.71
CA MET A 1 -14.28 9.82 107.03
C MET A 1 -14.85 8.98 105.89
N ARG A 2 -14.59 9.38 104.64
CA ARG A 2 -15.00 8.65 103.42
C ARG A 2 -14.31 7.29 103.38
N MET A 3 -14.96 6.24 102.88
CA MET A 3 -14.41 5.45 101.77
C MET A 3 -15.45 4.56 101.08
N PHE A 4 -15.63 4.87 99.80
CA PHE A 4 -16.19 4.14 98.67
C PHE A 4 -16.47 2.63 98.85
N GLY A 5 -17.76 2.28 98.76
CA GLY A 5 -18.19 0.93 98.39
C GLY A 5 -17.99 0.71 96.88
N HIS A 6 -17.05 -0.17 96.51
CA HIS A 6 -16.89 -0.65 95.15
C HIS A 6 -18.09 -1.53 94.74
N ARG A 7 -18.96 -1.00 93.87
CA ARG A 7 -19.89 -1.82 93.08
C ARG A 7 -19.07 -2.66 92.10
N ARG A 8 -18.93 -3.96 92.39
CA ARG A 8 -18.48 -4.94 91.38
C ARG A 8 -19.51 -4.98 90.24
N PRO A 9 -19.13 -4.84 88.96
CA PRO A 9 -20.06 -5.07 87.87
C PRO A 9 -20.40 -6.57 87.85
N ARG A 10 -21.66 -6.90 88.16
CA ARG A 10 -22.23 -8.21 87.83
C ARG A 10 -22.35 -8.25 86.31
N GLY A 11 -21.30 -8.72 85.65
CA GLY A 11 -21.39 -9.14 84.24
C GLY A 11 -22.46 -10.22 84.18
N SER A 12 -23.59 -9.92 83.55
CA SER A 12 -24.65 -10.89 83.33
C SER A 12 -24.08 -12.03 82.50
N LEU A 13 -24.01 -13.25 83.05
CA LEU A 13 -23.70 -14.49 82.33
C LEU A 13 -24.27 -14.56 80.89
N PRO A 14 -25.51 -14.13 80.61
CA PRO A 14 -26.02 -14.09 79.23
C PRO A 14 -25.26 -13.14 78.29
N GLY A 15 -24.71 -12.02 78.78
CA GLY A 15 -23.93 -11.07 77.99
C GLY A 15 -22.56 -11.62 77.58
N LEU A 16 -21.90 -12.38 78.48
CA LEU A 16 -20.64 -13.06 78.16
C LEU A 16 -20.85 -14.21 77.16
N LEU A 17 -21.96 -14.96 77.30
CA LEU A 17 -22.33 -15.99 76.34
C LEU A 17 -22.65 -15.40 74.96
N ALA A 18 -23.41 -14.30 74.90
CA ALA A 18 -23.70 -13.61 73.65
C ALA A 18 -22.41 -13.11 72.95
N ALA A 19 -21.47 -12.55 73.72
CA ALA A 19 -20.18 -12.12 73.18
C ALA A 19 -19.33 -13.30 72.66
N ALA A 20 -19.31 -14.42 73.38
CA ALA A 20 -18.59 -15.63 72.96
C ALA A 20 -19.19 -16.22 71.67
N VAL A 21 -20.52 -16.25 71.54
CA VAL A 21 -21.21 -16.71 70.32
C VAL A 21 -20.91 -15.80 69.13
N LEU A 22 -20.94 -14.47 69.32
CA LEU A 22 -20.60 -13.51 68.27
C LEU A 22 -19.14 -13.64 67.82
N ALA A 23 -18.22 -13.84 68.76
CA ALA A 23 -16.80 -14.07 68.44
C ALA A 23 -16.60 -15.39 67.66
N ALA A 24 -17.30 -16.46 68.05
CA ALA A 24 -17.26 -17.73 67.33
C ALA A 24 -17.82 -17.61 65.91
N LEU A 25 -18.92 -16.87 65.71
CA LEU A 25 -19.48 -16.60 64.39
C LEU A 25 -18.52 -15.78 63.53
N ALA A 26 -17.85 -14.76 64.10
CA ALA A 26 -16.86 -13.95 63.38
C ALA A 26 -15.64 -14.78 62.94
N VAL A 27 -15.12 -15.66 63.81
CA VAL A 27 -14.03 -16.58 63.48
C VAL A 27 -14.48 -17.60 62.42
N SER A 28 -15.71 -18.09 62.52
CA SER A 28 -16.29 -19.01 61.53
C SER A 28 -16.43 -18.35 60.15
N GLU A 29 -16.83 -17.07 60.10
CA GLU A 29 -16.88 -16.31 58.84
C GLU A 29 -15.49 -16.15 58.22
N PHE A 30 -14.49 -15.77 59.02
CA PHE A 30 -13.12 -15.60 58.54
C PHE A 30 -12.47 -16.90 58.04
N ARG A 31 -12.87 -18.05 58.59
CA ARG A 31 -12.31 -19.36 58.22
C ARG A 31 -13.03 -20.02 57.06
N LEU A 32 -14.35 -19.86 56.97
CA LEU A 32 -15.18 -20.65 56.07
C LEU A 32 -15.86 -19.83 54.97
N HIS A 33 -15.81 -18.49 55.04
CA HIS A 33 -16.43 -17.58 54.05
C HIS A 33 -17.87 -18.00 53.70
N TRP A 34 -18.61 -18.43 54.71
CA TRP A 34 -19.89 -19.09 54.49
C TRP A 34 -20.96 -18.05 54.14
N VAL A 35 -20.88 -16.81 54.65
CA VAL A 35 -21.80 -15.73 54.26
C VAL A 35 -21.65 -15.40 52.78
N GLU A 36 -20.43 -15.33 52.26
CA GLU A 36 -20.16 -15.09 50.84
C GLU A 36 -20.65 -16.25 49.97
N SER A 37 -20.46 -17.49 50.43
CA SER A 37 -20.99 -18.69 49.75
C SER A 37 -22.51 -18.74 49.77
N LEU A 38 -23.16 -18.32 50.86
CA LEU A 38 -24.62 -18.28 50.99
C LEU A 38 -25.22 -17.16 50.14
N LEU A 39 -24.58 -15.98 50.13
CA LEU A 39 -24.95 -14.86 49.25
C LEU A 39 -24.74 -15.24 47.78
N GLY A 40 -23.65 -15.93 47.45
CA GLY A 40 -23.36 -16.44 46.11
C GLY A 40 -24.39 -17.47 45.65
N ALA A 41 -24.74 -18.43 46.51
CA ALA A 41 -25.76 -19.42 46.24
C ALA A 41 -27.17 -18.81 46.13
N TYR A 42 -27.49 -17.82 46.97
CA TYR A 42 -28.74 -17.06 46.92
C TYR A 42 -28.84 -16.24 45.63
N LEU A 43 -27.78 -15.54 45.23
CA LEU A 43 -27.70 -14.82 43.95
C LEU A 43 -27.80 -15.77 42.76
N ALA A 44 -27.15 -16.95 42.82
CA ALA A 44 -27.22 -17.95 41.77
C ALA A 44 -28.62 -18.59 41.65
N ALA A 45 -29.28 -18.86 42.78
CA ALA A 45 -30.63 -19.44 42.81
C ALA A 45 -31.70 -18.43 42.36
N THR A 46 -31.57 -17.16 42.73
CA THR A 46 -32.46 -16.08 42.27
C THR A 46 -32.18 -15.65 40.83
N ASN A 47 -31.06 -16.06 40.24
CA ASN A 47 -30.75 -15.87 38.81
C ASN A 47 -31.61 -16.75 37.89
N ALA A 48 -32.22 -17.84 38.40
CA ALA A 48 -33.04 -18.76 37.62
C ALA A 48 -34.44 -18.21 37.26
N GLU A 49 -34.92 -17.16 37.94
CA GLU A 49 -36.23 -16.53 37.70
C GLU A 49 -36.14 -15.18 36.97
N ARG A 50 -34.98 -14.86 36.37
CA ARG A 50 -34.82 -13.59 35.64
C ARG A 50 -35.42 -13.70 34.23
N PRO A 51 -36.44 -12.90 33.87
CA PRO A 51 -37.03 -12.95 32.53
C PRO A 51 -35.98 -12.60 31.47
N GLU A 52 -35.84 -13.48 30.48
CA GLU A 52 -34.93 -13.36 29.35
C GLU A 52 -35.18 -12.05 28.58
N THR A 53 -34.44 -10.99 28.94
CA THR A 53 -34.52 -9.71 28.23
C THR A 53 -33.40 -9.67 27.19
N GLY A 54 -33.78 -9.62 25.89
CA GLY A 54 -32.92 -9.77 24.71
C GLY A 54 -31.76 -8.77 24.51
N LEU A 55 -31.41 -7.97 25.51
CA LEU A 55 -30.35 -6.95 25.43
C LEU A 55 -28.93 -7.54 25.54
N VAL A 56 -28.73 -8.57 26.37
CA VAL A 56 -27.39 -9.17 26.59
C VAL A 56 -26.95 -10.03 25.41
N TRP A 57 -27.88 -10.74 24.75
CA TRP A 57 -27.59 -11.55 23.56
C TRP A 57 -27.33 -10.72 22.31
N GLU A 58 -27.96 -9.55 22.15
CA GLU A 58 -27.61 -8.61 21.09
C GLU A 58 -26.24 -7.97 21.31
N GLN A 59 -25.91 -7.57 22.54
CA GLN A 59 -24.59 -7.02 22.85
C GLN A 59 -23.47 -8.06 22.64
N GLY A 60 -23.68 -9.32 23.03
CA GLY A 60 -22.74 -10.41 22.77
C GLY A 60 -22.62 -10.79 21.29
N ARG A 61 -23.68 -10.63 20.48
CA ARG A 61 -23.63 -10.82 19.02
C ARG A 61 -22.91 -9.67 18.33
N ARG A 62 -23.19 -8.42 18.73
CA ARG A 62 -22.53 -7.21 18.21
C ARG A 62 -21.04 -7.18 18.56
N ALA A 63 -20.67 -7.64 19.75
CA ALA A 63 -19.26 -7.77 20.15
C ALA A 63 -18.53 -8.87 19.35
N ARG A 64 -19.17 -10.03 19.13
CA ARG A 64 -18.59 -11.09 18.30
C ARG A 64 -18.50 -10.72 16.81
N SER A 65 -19.50 -10.00 16.27
CA SER A 65 -19.43 -9.50 14.90
C SER A 65 -18.40 -8.38 14.74
N ALA A 66 -18.22 -7.53 15.75
CA ALA A 66 -17.17 -6.52 15.74
C ALA A 66 -15.78 -7.17 15.81
N LEU A 67 -15.61 -8.20 16.64
CA LEU A 67 -14.36 -8.95 16.73
C LEU A 67 -14.04 -9.70 15.43
N SER A 68 -15.03 -10.36 14.82
CA SER A 68 -14.84 -11.04 13.54
C SER A 68 -14.52 -10.07 12.41
N VAL A 69 -15.11 -8.87 12.42
CA VAL A 69 -14.78 -7.80 11.46
C VAL A 69 -13.35 -7.30 11.68
N VAL A 70 -12.90 -7.16 12.94
CA VAL A 70 -11.52 -6.77 13.26
C VAL A 70 -10.52 -7.85 12.87
N GLU A 71 -10.80 -9.12 13.15
CA GLU A 71 -9.96 -10.26 12.74
C GLU A 71 -9.92 -10.41 11.21
N GLN A 72 -11.05 -10.22 10.54
CA GLN A 72 -11.12 -10.20 9.09
C GLN A 72 -10.32 -9.03 8.49
N MET A 73 -10.45 -7.82 9.05
CA MET A 73 -9.64 -6.66 8.66
C MET A 73 -8.14 -6.87 8.91
N ALA A 74 -7.77 -7.55 10.02
CA ALA A 74 -6.39 -7.88 10.33
C ALA A 74 -5.82 -8.93 9.35
N GLY A 75 -6.59 -9.99 9.05
CA GLY A 75 -6.21 -11.01 8.08
C GLY A 75 -6.11 -10.47 6.65
N ASP A 76 -7.04 -9.61 6.25
CA ASP A 76 -7.02 -8.92 4.96
C ASP A 76 -5.81 -8.01 4.84
N ARG A 77 -5.45 -7.29 5.91
CA ARG A 77 -4.24 -6.47 5.98
C ARG A 77 -2.96 -7.30 5.84
N GLU A 78 -2.84 -8.42 6.55
CA GLU A 78 -1.68 -9.31 6.43
C GLU A 78 -1.58 -9.97 5.05
N ALA A 79 -2.71 -10.30 4.43
CA ALA A 79 -2.73 -10.82 3.06
C ALA A 79 -2.28 -9.77 2.05
N GLN A 80 -2.73 -8.52 2.21
CA GLN A 80 -2.33 -7.38 1.37
C GLN A 80 -0.84 -7.03 1.55
N GLU A 81 -0.35 -6.96 2.79
CA GLU A 81 1.08 -6.74 3.07
C GLU A 81 1.95 -7.86 2.48
N ARG A 82 1.54 -9.12 2.59
CA ARG A 82 2.27 -10.25 1.96
C ARG A 82 2.30 -10.15 0.44
N ARG A 83 1.19 -9.77 -0.20
CA ARG A 83 1.18 -9.53 -1.66
C ARG A 83 2.12 -8.39 -2.04
N ALA A 84 2.10 -7.29 -1.28
CA ALA A 84 2.98 -6.16 -1.52
C ALA A 84 4.46 -6.51 -1.33
N ARG A 85 4.82 -7.37 -0.36
CA ARG A 85 6.22 -7.83 -0.16
C ARG A 85 6.72 -8.78 -1.24
N ASN A 86 5.82 -9.49 -1.91
CA ASN A 86 6.15 -10.47 -2.95
C ASN A 86 5.93 -9.91 -4.37
N ALA A 87 5.62 -8.62 -4.49
CA ALA A 87 5.34 -7.97 -5.76
C ALA A 87 6.59 -7.94 -6.66
N GLY A 88 6.41 -8.19 -7.95
CA GLY A 88 7.51 -8.12 -8.94
C GLY A 88 7.74 -6.71 -9.49
N SER A 89 6.79 -5.79 -9.28
CA SER A 89 6.82 -4.44 -9.81
C SER A 89 6.26 -3.42 -8.81
N LEU A 90 6.69 -2.15 -8.92
CA LEU A 90 6.13 -1.09 -8.07
C LEU A 90 4.62 -0.91 -8.33
N GLY A 91 4.14 -1.19 -9.55
CA GLY A 91 2.72 -1.19 -9.89
C GLY A 91 1.92 -2.22 -9.08
N GLU A 92 2.44 -3.43 -8.91
CA GLU A 92 1.82 -4.48 -8.08
C GLU A 92 1.81 -4.11 -6.59
N VAL A 93 2.89 -3.51 -6.07
CA VAL A 93 2.92 -2.98 -4.70
C VAL A 93 1.79 -1.98 -4.48
N LEU A 94 1.61 -1.08 -5.45
CA LEU A 94 0.57 -0.05 -5.41
C LEU A 94 -0.85 -0.62 -5.50
N ALA A 95 -1.04 -1.68 -6.29
CA ALA A 95 -2.32 -2.38 -6.39
C ALA A 95 -2.65 -3.17 -5.12
N ALA A 96 -1.62 -3.66 -4.40
CA ALA A 96 -1.80 -4.41 -3.17
C ALA A 96 -2.08 -3.53 -1.93
N LEU A 97 -1.68 -2.25 -1.95
CA LEU A 97 -1.83 -1.33 -0.82
C LEU A 97 -3.03 -0.40 -0.97
N ALA A 98 -3.93 -0.41 0.02
CA ALA A 98 -4.96 0.60 0.17
C ALA A 98 -4.39 1.91 0.75
N PRO A 99 -5.06 3.07 0.57
CA PRO A 99 -4.66 4.32 1.23
C PRO A 99 -4.54 4.16 2.75
N GLY A 100 -3.45 4.65 3.33
CA GLY A 100 -3.10 4.50 4.74
C GLY A 100 -2.44 3.16 5.09
N GLN A 101 -2.23 2.27 4.12
CA GLN A 101 -1.43 1.06 4.30
C GLN A 101 0.00 1.25 3.85
N ALA A 102 0.88 0.43 4.40
CA ALA A 102 2.28 0.48 4.13
C ALA A 102 2.92 -0.90 4.12
N VAL A 103 4.06 -1.00 3.46
CA VAL A 103 4.87 -2.21 3.41
C VAL A 103 6.33 -1.86 3.66
N ILE A 104 7.03 -2.74 4.38
CA ILE A 104 8.49 -2.70 4.51
C ILE A 104 9.08 -3.72 3.55
N LEU A 105 10.00 -3.28 2.71
CA LEU A 105 10.78 -4.07 1.77
C LEU A 105 12.26 -4.08 2.19
N SER A 106 13.01 -5.11 1.80
CA SER A 106 14.47 -5.06 1.89
C SER A 106 15.04 -4.05 0.89
N ALA A 107 16.25 -3.56 1.15
CA ALA A 107 16.97 -2.71 0.21
C ALA A 107 17.12 -3.40 -1.16
N GLU A 108 17.45 -4.69 -1.18
CA GLU A 108 17.61 -5.51 -2.38
C GLU A 108 16.33 -5.58 -3.21
N HIS A 109 15.20 -5.87 -2.55
CA HIS A 109 13.93 -5.98 -3.24
C HIS A 109 13.47 -4.62 -3.79
N PHE A 110 13.65 -3.53 -3.03
CA PHE A 110 13.38 -2.20 -3.57
C PHE A 110 14.28 -1.86 -4.78
N ARG A 111 15.55 -2.30 -4.81
CA ARG A 111 16.42 -2.14 -5.99
C ARG A 111 15.93 -2.92 -7.20
N GLU A 112 15.33 -4.09 -7.00
CA GLU A 112 14.66 -4.85 -8.08
C GLU A 112 13.48 -4.05 -8.65
N LEU A 113 12.59 -3.57 -7.78
CA LEU A 113 11.46 -2.75 -8.19
C LEU A 113 11.89 -1.46 -8.89
N TYR A 114 12.89 -0.77 -8.34
CA TYR A 114 13.44 0.48 -8.86
C TYR A 114 14.02 0.31 -10.27
N ARG A 115 14.71 -0.80 -10.55
CA ARG A 115 15.23 -1.11 -11.89
C ARG A 115 14.13 -1.33 -12.94
N GLY A 116 12.93 -1.70 -12.51
CA GLY A 116 11.76 -1.84 -13.37
C GLY A 116 11.07 -0.52 -13.69
N LEU A 117 11.50 0.59 -13.07
CA LEU A 117 10.85 1.89 -13.27
C LEU A 117 11.28 2.57 -14.57
N PRO A 118 10.36 3.32 -15.20
CA PRO A 118 10.69 4.38 -16.14
C PRO A 118 11.77 5.32 -15.60
N ALA A 119 12.77 5.69 -16.41
CA ALA A 119 13.85 6.57 -15.97
C ALA A 119 13.35 7.91 -15.40
N ALA A 120 12.31 8.49 -16.02
CA ALA A 120 11.66 9.70 -15.53
C ALA A 120 11.11 9.57 -14.09
N ILE A 121 10.47 8.45 -13.80
CA ILE A 121 9.90 8.15 -12.49
C ILE A 121 11.01 7.82 -11.49
N ALA A 122 12.02 7.08 -11.94
CA ALA A 122 13.18 6.73 -11.16
C ALA A 122 13.88 8.00 -10.62
N GLU A 123 14.14 8.98 -11.49
CA GLU A 123 14.73 10.29 -11.14
C GLU A 123 13.84 11.12 -10.20
N GLU A 124 12.50 11.01 -10.30
CA GLU A 124 11.58 11.67 -9.37
C GLU A 124 11.66 11.07 -7.95
N ILE A 125 11.98 9.77 -7.85
CA ILE A 125 12.20 9.12 -6.56
C ILE A 125 13.59 9.47 -6.04
N ILE A 126 14.66 9.10 -6.75
CA ILE A 126 16.04 9.30 -6.33
C ILE A 126 16.94 9.12 -7.55
N SER A 127 18.03 9.88 -7.69
CA SER A 127 18.98 9.61 -8.78
C SER A 127 19.60 8.21 -8.64
N PRO A 128 19.78 7.45 -9.75
CA PRO A 128 20.47 6.16 -9.73
C PRO A 128 21.86 6.23 -9.09
N PHE A 129 22.59 7.33 -9.27
CA PHE A 129 23.92 7.52 -8.68
C PHE A 129 23.87 7.66 -7.15
N GLU A 130 22.88 8.39 -6.65
CA GLU A 130 22.66 8.54 -5.22
C GLU A 130 22.22 7.21 -4.59
N LEU A 131 21.33 6.47 -5.26
CA LEU A 131 20.92 5.14 -4.81
C LEU A 131 22.10 4.15 -4.76
N LEU A 132 23.00 4.22 -5.76
CA LEU A 132 24.23 3.43 -5.78
C LEU A 132 25.17 3.81 -4.63
N GLN A 133 25.30 5.10 -4.33
CA GLN A 133 26.10 5.57 -3.19
C GLN A 133 25.54 5.03 -1.87
N LEU A 134 24.23 5.16 -1.63
CA LEU A 134 23.58 4.65 -0.42
C LEU A 134 23.73 3.14 -0.27
N ALA A 135 23.65 2.39 -1.38
CA ALA A 135 23.88 0.96 -1.39
C ALA A 135 25.35 0.61 -1.09
N GLY A 136 26.31 1.38 -1.64
CA GLY A 136 27.74 1.18 -1.43
C GLY A 136 28.22 1.49 -0.01
N GLU A 137 27.59 2.46 0.66
CA GLU A 137 27.89 2.82 2.05
C GLU A 137 27.40 1.78 3.08
N GLY A 138 26.56 0.81 2.67
CA GLY A 138 26.03 -0.23 3.55
C GLY A 138 25.08 0.29 4.65
N ARG A 139 24.70 1.56 4.60
CA ARG A 139 23.80 2.18 5.59
C ARG A 139 22.34 1.89 5.30
N TRP A 140 21.97 1.63 4.06
CA TRP A 140 20.58 1.37 3.68
C TRP A 140 20.24 -0.11 3.84
N SER A 141 19.22 -0.41 4.65
CA SER A 141 18.82 -1.79 4.97
C SER A 141 17.38 -2.12 4.55
N ARG A 142 16.47 -1.15 4.64
CA ARG A 142 15.03 -1.36 4.38
C ARG A 142 14.44 -0.14 3.70
N THR A 143 13.34 -0.36 2.99
CA THR A 143 12.53 0.72 2.42
C THR A 143 11.10 0.58 2.92
N TYR A 144 10.57 1.64 3.52
CA TYR A 144 9.18 1.73 3.91
C TYR A 144 8.40 2.47 2.82
N LEU A 145 7.36 1.84 2.31
CA LEU A 145 6.46 2.38 1.29
C LEU A 145 5.08 2.55 1.89
N GLU A 146 4.54 3.76 1.86
CA GLU A 146 3.21 4.06 2.40
C GLU A 146 2.34 4.70 1.31
N ARG A 147 1.17 4.10 1.08
CA ARG A 147 0.19 4.63 0.14
C ARG A 147 -0.56 5.78 0.81
N SER A 148 -0.37 7.00 0.33
CA SER A 148 -1.17 8.15 0.74
C SER A 148 -2.35 8.38 -0.22
N SER A 149 -3.26 9.28 0.15
CA SER A 149 -4.38 9.69 -0.72
C SER A 149 -3.92 10.45 -1.97
N ASP A 150 -2.72 11.02 -1.91
CA ASP A 150 -2.14 11.92 -2.91
C ASP A 150 -0.90 11.34 -3.61
N GLY A 151 -0.50 10.11 -3.28
CA GLY A 151 0.67 9.49 -3.86
C GLY A 151 1.21 8.28 -3.09
N LEU A 152 2.53 8.12 -3.18
CA LEU A 152 3.31 7.09 -2.51
C LEU A 152 4.45 7.78 -1.78
N MET A 153 4.52 7.54 -0.48
CA MET A 153 5.65 7.96 0.35
C MET A 153 6.67 6.84 0.40
N ILE A 154 7.94 7.17 0.15
CA ILE A 154 9.06 6.23 0.11
C ILE A 154 10.09 6.70 1.12
N TYR A 155 10.45 5.84 2.07
CA TYR A 155 11.46 6.14 3.09
C TYR A 155 12.56 5.10 3.03
N LEU A 156 13.79 5.54 2.78
CA LEU A 156 14.97 4.68 2.86
C LEU A 156 15.47 4.69 4.31
N LEU A 157 15.64 3.51 4.89
CA LEU A 157 15.91 3.35 6.32
C LEU A 157 17.26 2.68 6.58
N GLU A 158 17.93 3.16 7.62
CA GLU A 158 19.13 2.52 8.18
C GLU A 158 18.78 1.43 9.23
N PRO A 159 19.73 0.56 9.60
CA PRO A 159 19.57 -0.33 10.74
C PRO A 159 19.16 0.46 11.99
N GLY A 160 17.98 0.19 12.55
CA GLY A 160 17.41 0.96 13.66
C GLY A 160 16.25 1.89 13.28
N ASN A 161 15.73 1.79 12.06
CA ASN A 161 14.56 2.54 11.56
C ASN A 161 14.76 4.06 11.50
N ARG A 162 16.01 4.54 11.39
CA ARG A 162 16.26 5.95 11.12
C ARG A 162 16.10 6.22 9.63
N VAL A 163 15.46 7.34 9.31
CA VAL A 163 15.24 7.77 7.91
C VAL A 163 16.54 8.35 7.35
N LEU A 164 17.07 7.73 6.29
CA LEU A 164 18.18 8.25 5.48
C LEU A 164 17.67 9.25 4.46
N ARG A 165 16.58 8.90 3.78
CA ARG A 165 15.94 9.72 2.76
C ARG A 165 14.44 9.49 2.75
N GLN A 166 13.70 10.51 2.31
CA GLN A 166 12.26 10.49 2.14
C GLN A 166 11.91 11.10 0.80
N PHE A 167 11.01 10.44 0.07
CA PHE A 167 10.54 10.85 -1.24
C PHE A 167 9.03 10.73 -1.31
N ARG A 168 8.43 11.52 -2.19
CA ARG A 168 7.01 11.52 -2.45
C ARG A 168 6.79 11.45 -3.95
N LEU A 169 6.22 10.36 -4.40
CA LEU A 169 5.82 10.17 -5.79
C LEU A 169 4.35 10.53 -5.93
N ALA A 170 4.05 11.52 -6.78
CA ALA A 170 2.69 12.02 -6.95
C ALA A 170 1.77 11.01 -7.68
N ALA A 171 0.45 11.18 -7.52
CA ALA A 171 -0.55 10.27 -8.10
C ALA A 171 -0.48 10.12 -9.63
N ALA A 172 -0.15 11.18 -10.38
CA ALA A 172 -0.07 11.13 -11.84
C ALA A 172 1.09 10.23 -12.34
N PRO A 173 2.35 10.43 -11.90
CA PRO A 173 3.45 9.49 -12.10
C PRO A 173 3.12 8.03 -11.72
N LEU A 174 2.43 7.82 -10.59
CA LEU A 174 2.04 6.47 -10.13
C LEU A 174 1.05 5.78 -11.06
N ALA A 175 0.14 6.52 -11.69
CA ALA A 175 -0.81 5.95 -12.63
C ALA A 175 -0.11 5.33 -13.84
N LEU A 176 1.03 5.89 -14.25
CA LEU A 176 1.86 5.36 -15.33
C LEU A 176 2.55 4.05 -14.91
N VAL A 177 3.12 4.03 -13.70
CA VAL A 177 3.77 2.83 -13.12
C VAL A 177 2.77 1.68 -12.94
N ALA A 178 1.56 1.98 -12.47
CA ALA A 178 0.49 0.99 -12.30
C ALA A 178 0.00 0.42 -13.65
N ARG A 179 0.08 1.20 -14.74
CA ARG A 179 -0.30 0.75 -16.09
C ARG A 179 0.80 -0.09 -16.76
N GLY A 180 2.07 0.20 -16.49
CA GLY A 180 3.23 -0.51 -17.05
C GLY A 180 3.44 -1.93 -16.52
N GLY A 181 2.81 -2.28 -15.38
CA GLY A 181 2.76 -3.64 -14.84
C GLY A 181 1.64 -4.44 -15.51
N GLU A 182 1.97 -5.11 -16.62
CA GLU A 182 1.22 -6.21 -17.24
C GLU A 182 -0.33 -6.17 -17.23
N GLY A 183 -0.89 -5.84 -18.40
CA GLY A 183 -1.83 -6.76 -19.05
C GLY A 183 -3.26 -6.83 -18.52
N GLU A 184 -3.92 -5.70 -18.25
CA GLU A 184 -5.39 -5.72 -18.34
C GLU A 184 -5.80 -6.02 -19.79
N SER A 185 -6.83 -6.86 -19.97
CA SER A 185 -7.45 -7.15 -21.28
C SER A 185 -8.22 -5.93 -21.79
N LYS A 186 -7.49 -4.85 -22.03
CA LYS A 186 -7.99 -3.57 -22.54
C LYS A 186 -7.56 -3.40 -23.98
N THR A 187 -8.41 -2.77 -24.77
CA THR A 187 -8.02 -2.28 -26.11
C THR A 187 -7.47 -0.86 -25.98
N LEU A 188 -6.70 -0.40 -26.98
CA LEU A 188 -6.14 0.95 -26.97
C LEU A 188 -7.22 2.05 -26.84
N GLU A 189 -8.44 1.84 -27.34
CA GLU A 189 -9.57 2.78 -27.19
C GLU A 189 -9.96 3.05 -25.75
N GLN A 190 -9.81 2.02 -24.90
CA GLN A 190 -10.23 2.06 -23.51
C GLN A 190 -9.22 2.80 -22.64
N ILE A 191 -8.05 3.12 -23.19
CA ILE A 191 -6.98 3.83 -22.50
C ILE A 191 -7.03 5.30 -22.91
N PRO A 192 -7.42 6.23 -22.00
CA PRO A 192 -7.66 7.63 -22.36
C PRO A 192 -6.47 8.33 -23.02
N VAL A 193 -5.25 7.99 -22.62
CA VAL A 193 -4.02 8.65 -23.11
C VAL A 193 -3.74 8.38 -24.60
N PHE A 194 -4.31 7.34 -25.19
CA PHE A 194 -4.16 7.02 -26.63
C PHE A 194 -5.31 7.51 -27.50
N ARG A 195 -6.34 8.14 -26.91
CA ARG A 195 -7.55 8.50 -27.65
C ARG A 195 -7.21 9.45 -28.81
N GLY A 196 -7.63 9.06 -30.02
CA GLY A 196 -7.38 9.82 -31.25
C GLY A 196 -5.95 9.71 -31.80
N ARG A 197 -5.11 8.85 -31.23
CA ARG A 197 -3.70 8.64 -31.65
C ARG A 197 -3.33 7.17 -31.73
N ILE A 198 -4.23 6.42 -32.36
CA ILE A 198 -4.07 4.98 -32.62
C ILE A 198 -3.82 4.82 -34.12
N TYR A 199 -2.70 4.19 -34.44
CA TYR A 199 -2.22 3.97 -35.80
C TYR A 199 -2.22 2.48 -36.14
N PRO A 200 -2.39 2.10 -37.42
CA PRO A 200 -2.09 0.74 -37.88
C PRO A 200 -0.63 0.38 -37.60
N ALA A 201 -0.37 -0.84 -37.14
CA ALA A 201 0.98 -1.29 -36.84
C ALA A 201 1.88 -1.25 -38.07
N GLU A 202 1.34 -1.56 -39.24
CA GLU A 202 2.05 -1.55 -40.51
C GLU A 202 2.61 -0.16 -40.83
N ARG A 203 1.81 0.90 -40.60
CA ARG A 203 2.25 2.29 -40.79
C ARG A 203 3.34 2.67 -39.79
N PHE A 204 3.17 2.29 -38.53
CA PHE A 204 4.14 2.58 -37.48
C PHE A 204 5.50 1.93 -37.79
N PHE A 205 5.52 0.64 -38.11
CA PHE A 205 6.77 -0.08 -38.37
C PHE A 205 7.41 0.35 -39.69
N ALA A 206 6.64 0.71 -40.72
CA ALA A 206 7.17 1.29 -41.95
C ALA A 206 7.92 2.60 -41.67
N VAL A 207 7.30 3.53 -40.95
CA VAL A 207 7.95 4.81 -40.60
C VAL A 207 9.13 4.60 -39.65
N LEU A 208 9.01 3.70 -38.67
CA LEU A 208 10.12 3.37 -37.78
C LEU A 208 11.34 2.83 -38.57
N ALA A 209 11.12 2.00 -39.60
CA ALA A 209 12.20 1.47 -40.43
C ALA A 209 12.94 2.56 -41.22
N GLU A 210 12.27 3.65 -41.58
CA GLU A 210 12.84 4.80 -42.28
C GLU A 210 13.61 5.79 -41.39
N LEU A 211 13.49 5.65 -40.06
CA LEU A 211 14.24 6.47 -39.11
C LEU A 211 15.70 6.02 -39.00
N GLY A 212 16.58 6.94 -38.63
CA GLY A 212 17.96 6.66 -38.28
C GLY A 212 18.07 5.76 -37.06
N GLU A 213 19.22 5.13 -36.84
CA GLU A 213 19.40 4.18 -35.73
C GLU A 213 19.20 4.81 -34.35
N GLU A 214 19.68 6.04 -34.15
CA GLU A 214 19.49 6.80 -32.91
C GLU A 214 18.01 7.09 -32.64
N GLU A 215 17.28 7.53 -33.66
CA GLU A 215 15.85 7.80 -33.59
C GLU A 215 15.05 6.52 -33.32
N ARG A 216 15.42 5.40 -33.94
CA ARG A 216 14.80 4.09 -33.66
C ARG A 216 15.00 3.65 -32.22
N ARG A 217 16.24 3.74 -31.71
CA ARG A 217 16.56 3.41 -30.32
C ARG A 217 15.92 4.38 -29.33
N GLY A 218 15.77 5.64 -29.71
CA GLY A 218 15.04 6.62 -28.91
C GLY A 218 13.55 6.31 -28.87
N ALA A 219 12.91 6.06 -30.01
CA ALA A 219 11.47 5.85 -30.10
C ALA A 219 11.03 4.49 -29.54
N LEU A 220 11.88 3.46 -29.66
CA LEU A 220 11.64 2.12 -29.16
C LEU A 220 12.93 1.55 -28.53
N PRO A 221 13.24 1.88 -27.26
CA PRO A 221 14.49 1.48 -26.61
C PRO A 221 14.63 -0.02 -26.36
N GLN A 222 13.51 -0.75 -26.23
CA GLN A 222 13.47 -2.18 -25.91
C GLN A 222 12.63 -2.96 -26.93
N PRO A 223 13.03 -3.01 -28.22
CA PRO A 223 12.29 -3.71 -29.27
C PRO A 223 12.16 -5.22 -29.01
N GLU A 224 13.10 -5.81 -28.28
CA GLU A 224 13.14 -7.22 -27.90
C GLU A 224 11.88 -7.68 -27.14
N ARG A 225 11.24 -6.78 -26.39
CA ARG A 225 9.98 -7.07 -25.67
C ARG A 225 8.81 -7.37 -26.61
N LEU A 226 8.90 -6.96 -27.87
CA LEU A 226 7.87 -7.17 -28.88
C LEU A 226 8.12 -8.40 -29.75
N LEU A 227 9.33 -8.98 -29.74
CA LEU A 227 9.70 -10.07 -30.66
C LEU A 227 8.80 -11.30 -30.53
N GLY A 228 8.43 -11.68 -29.29
CA GLY A 228 7.55 -12.82 -29.04
C GLY A 228 6.10 -12.64 -29.51
N VAL A 229 5.70 -11.41 -29.85
CA VAL A 229 4.33 -11.03 -30.19
C VAL A 229 4.22 -10.25 -31.50
N ALA A 230 5.32 -10.04 -32.22
CA ALA A 230 5.40 -9.13 -33.36
C ALA A 230 4.34 -9.42 -34.43
N ALA A 231 4.10 -10.69 -34.75
CA ALA A 231 3.10 -11.12 -35.73
C ALA A 231 1.64 -10.88 -35.31
N GLN A 232 1.41 -10.56 -34.03
CA GLN A 232 0.09 -10.39 -33.44
C GLN A 232 -0.24 -8.91 -33.16
N ILE A 233 0.72 -8.00 -33.35
CA ILE A 233 0.54 -6.56 -33.16
C ILE A 233 -0.31 -6.03 -34.32
N ARG A 234 -1.45 -5.40 -34.01
CA ARG A 234 -2.36 -4.84 -35.02
C ARG A 234 -2.35 -3.32 -35.04
N ARG A 235 -2.17 -2.71 -33.87
CA ARG A 235 -2.30 -1.26 -33.72
C ARG A 235 -1.34 -0.73 -32.68
N VAL A 236 -0.96 0.52 -32.83
CA VAL A 236 -0.03 1.22 -31.96
C VAL A 236 -0.65 2.54 -31.51
N GLY A 237 -0.77 2.73 -30.20
CA GLY A 237 -1.18 3.99 -29.59
C GLY A 237 0.04 4.80 -29.17
N ILE A 238 0.03 6.11 -29.42
CA ILE A 238 1.09 7.02 -28.96
C ILE A 238 0.47 8.08 -28.06
N SER A 239 0.96 8.18 -26.83
CA SER A 239 0.54 9.17 -25.84
C SER A 239 0.77 10.61 -26.33
N ASP A 240 -0.06 11.55 -25.87
CA ASP A 240 0.23 12.98 -26.01
C ASP A 240 0.98 13.61 -24.84
N GLU A 241 0.99 12.90 -23.73
CA GLU A 241 1.65 13.29 -22.52
C GLU A 241 3.08 12.77 -22.58
N ALA A 242 4.03 13.69 -22.40
CA ALA A 242 5.43 13.36 -22.15
C ALA A 242 5.69 13.58 -20.67
N LEU A 243 6.21 12.55 -19.98
CA LEU A 243 6.55 12.61 -18.57
C LEU A 243 8.04 12.36 -18.41
N GLY A 244 8.77 13.36 -17.92
CA GLY A 244 10.24 13.33 -17.79
C GLY A 244 10.97 12.99 -19.10
N GLY A 245 10.51 13.55 -20.23
CA GLY A 245 11.12 13.33 -21.54
C GLY A 245 10.82 11.97 -22.16
N LEU A 246 9.87 11.20 -21.61
CA LEU A 246 9.42 9.92 -22.15
C LEU A 246 7.95 9.98 -22.56
N VAL A 247 7.62 9.30 -23.65
CA VAL A 247 6.27 9.16 -24.18
C VAL A 247 5.88 7.69 -24.18
N GLU A 248 4.69 7.39 -23.68
CA GLU A 248 4.15 6.04 -23.66
C GLU A 248 3.68 5.61 -25.05
N VAL A 249 4.06 4.40 -25.45
CA VAL A 249 3.69 3.76 -26.71
C VAL A 249 3.05 2.42 -26.40
N GLY A 250 1.76 2.28 -26.74
CA GLY A 250 0.99 1.07 -26.51
C GLY A 250 0.88 0.21 -27.76
N PHE A 251 1.18 -1.08 -27.65
CA PHE A 251 1.08 -2.06 -28.73
C PHE A 251 -0.10 -2.99 -28.47
N GLU A 252 -1.14 -2.90 -29.30
CA GLU A 252 -2.28 -3.79 -29.21
C GLU A 252 -2.03 -5.09 -29.95
N ILE A 253 -2.21 -6.18 -29.21
CA ILE A 253 -1.97 -7.53 -29.64
C ILE A 253 -3.29 -8.27 -29.64
N ARG A 254 -3.57 -9.01 -30.71
CA ARG A 254 -4.71 -9.90 -30.78
C ARG A 254 -4.25 -11.34 -31.02
N ASN A 255 -4.59 -12.22 -30.08
CA ASN A 255 -4.31 -13.64 -30.16
C ASN A 255 -5.56 -14.48 -29.85
N ALA A 256 -5.41 -15.81 -29.80
CA ALA A 256 -6.51 -16.72 -29.50
C ALA A 256 -7.10 -16.53 -28.09
N ALA A 257 -6.34 -15.96 -27.15
CA ALA A 257 -6.77 -15.69 -25.78
C ALA A 257 -7.46 -14.33 -25.61
N GLY A 258 -7.46 -13.47 -26.64
CA GLY A 258 -8.15 -12.17 -26.62
C GLY A 258 -7.28 -11.01 -27.09
N VAL A 259 -7.68 -9.80 -26.69
CA VAL A 259 -6.94 -8.56 -26.96
C VAL A 259 -6.23 -8.11 -25.70
N ARG A 260 -4.95 -7.75 -25.85
CA ARG A 260 -4.14 -7.16 -24.77
C ARG A 260 -3.28 -6.04 -25.31
N VAL A 261 -2.87 -5.13 -24.43
CA VAL A 261 -1.95 -4.04 -24.77
C VAL A 261 -0.63 -4.21 -24.01
N ILE A 262 0.49 -4.09 -24.72
CA ILE A 262 1.82 -3.95 -24.13
C ILE A 262 2.21 -2.48 -24.15
N LEU A 263 2.58 -1.92 -23.01
CA LEU A 263 3.06 -0.54 -22.91
C LEU A 263 4.58 -0.52 -22.88
N LEU A 264 5.17 0.32 -23.73
CA LEU A 264 6.58 0.65 -23.76
C LEU A 264 6.75 2.17 -23.67
N GLN A 265 7.98 2.61 -23.44
CA GLN A 265 8.31 4.03 -23.35
C GLN A 265 9.43 4.37 -24.31
N GLY A 266 9.20 5.40 -25.12
CA GLY A 266 10.22 5.99 -25.98
C GLY A 266 10.57 7.40 -25.52
N GLN A 267 11.71 7.90 -25.95
CA GLN A 267 12.12 9.28 -25.74
C GLN A 267 11.21 10.24 -26.52
N ASP A 268 10.80 11.32 -25.87
CA ASP A 268 9.83 12.27 -26.37
C ASP A 268 10.15 12.82 -27.76
N TRP A 269 11.39 13.27 -27.99
CA TRP A 269 11.85 13.83 -29.25
C TRP A 269 11.80 12.80 -30.39
N ALA A 270 12.12 11.54 -30.10
CA ALA A 270 12.16 10.46 -31.08
C ALA A 270 10.75 9.96 -31.43
N VAL A 271 9.90 9.77 -30.42
CA VAL A 271 8.49 9.40 -30.61
C VAL A 271 7.73 10.52 -31.31
N TRP A 272 8.02 11.78 -30.98
CA TRP A 272 7.44 12.95 -31.64
C TRP A 272 7.83 13.01 -33.12
N ARG A 273 9.11 12.75 -33.45
CA ARG A 273 9.59 12.71 -34.84
C ARG A 273 8.95 11.57 -35.64
N LEU A 274 8.87 10.38 -35.05
CA LEU A 274 8.15 9.24 -35.61
C LEU A 274 6.69 9.60 -35.90
N ARG A 275 6.02 10.27 -34.95
CA ARG A 275 4.64 10.71 -35.10
C ARG A 275 4.48 11.77 -36.18
N ALA A 276 5.35 12.77 -36.23
CA ALA A 276 5.30 13.83 -37.24
C ALA A 276 5.37 13.25 -38.66
N ARG A 277 6.26 12.27 -38.89
CA ARG A 277 6.34 11.54 -40.16
C ARG A 277 5.09 10.71 -40.43
N MET A 278 4.57 10.01 -39.43
CA MET A 278 3.30 9.29 -39.59
C MET A 278 2.14 10.22 -39.91
N GLU A 279 2.06 11.42 -39.35
CA GLU A 279 0.97 12.38 -39.60
C GLU A 279 1.21 13.25 -40.85
N GLY A 280 2.35 13.12 -41.53
CA GLY A 280 2.72 13.92 -42.70
C GLY A 280 2.97 15.40 -42.39
N ARG A 281 3.35 15.73 -41.14
CA ARG A 281 3.63 17.10 -40.71
C ARG A 281 5.12 17.41 -40.84
N ALA A 282 5.44 18.62 -41.32
CA ALA A 282 6.81 19.15 -41.36
C ALA A 282 7.37 19.32 -39.93
N GLU A 283 8.67 19.08 -39.79
CA GLU A 283 9.45 19.07 -38.54
C GLU A 283 9.38 20.41 -37.76
N ALA A 284 8.35 20.60 -36.94
CA ALA A 284 8.33 21.65 -35.92
C ALA A 284 8.56 21.04 -34.53
N ALA A 285 9.83 20.98 -34.10
CA ALA A 285 10.23 20.45 -32.79
C ALA A 285 9.35 20.96 -31.63
N PRO A 286 9.09 20.14 -30.59
CA PRO A 286 8.31 20.57 -29.44
C PRO A 286 8.97 21.77 -28.75
N ALA A 287 8.15 22.71 -28.29
CA ALA A 287 8.52 24.04 -27.78
C ALA A 287 9.43 24.06 -26.53
N GLY A 288 9.96 22.93 -26.07
CA GLY A 288 10.89 22.82 -24.94
C GLY A 288 12.37 23.04 -25.28
N GLN A 289 12.76 23.04 -26.56
CA GLN A 289 14.17 23.21 -26.95
C GLN A 289 14.56 24.62 -27.44
N ALA A 290 13.58 25.50 -27.71
CA ALA A 290 13.88 26.88 -28.11
C ALA A 290 14.52 27.71 -26.99
N ALA A 291 14.40 27.29 -25.72
CA ALA A 291 14.95 28.01 -24.58
C ALA A 291 16.40 27.62 -24.21
N ALA A 292 16.95 26.53 -24.76
CA ALA A 292 18.30 26.05 -24.40
C ALA A 292 19.38 26.38 -25.45
N ALA A 293 18.98 26.81 -26.66
CA ALA A 293 19.91 27.15 -27.73
C ALA A 293 20.37 28.62 -27.71
N ASP A 294 19.67 29.51 -26.98
CA ASP A 294 19.91 30.96 -27.01
C ASP A 294 20.80 31.47 -25.86
N SER A 295 21.39 30.57 -25.06
CA SER A 295 22.28 30.93 -23.94
C SER A 295 23.75 30.58 -24.17
N ARG A 296 24.20 30.46 -25.42
CA ARG A 296 25.63 30.35 -25.75
C ARG A 296 26.04 31.32 -26.86
N GLY A 297 26.44 32.51 -26.42
CA GLY A 297 27.48 33.32 -27.04
C GLY A 297 27.02 34.70 -27.52
N PRO A 298 27.92 35.70 -27.57
CA PRO A 298 29.35 35.68 -27.24
C PRO A 298 29.69 36.15 -25.82
#